data_AF-A0A7C6UCK9-F1
#
_entry.id   AF-A0A7C6UCK9-F1
#
_cell.length_a   1.000
_cell.length_b   1.000
_cell.length_c   1.000
_cell.angle_alpha   90.00
_cell.angle_beta   90.00
_cell.angle_gamma   90.00
#
_symmetry.space_group_name_H-M   'P 1'
#
loop_
_entity.id
_entity.type
_entity.pdbx_description
1 polymer ?
#
loop_
_entity_poly.entity_id
_entity_poly.type
_entity_poly.pdbx_seq_one_letter_code
_entity_poly.pdbx_strand_id
1 'polypeptide(L)'
;MKKCPNSLIWQAVVDGEEEGAQYTAHLARCPACRAVYRDIREAAELAGRLRCDAALRPDFAAAVLARARSTPAGPFPAGLVAVLLFTMAGAAALLLDPGCWSWWLSVGITRSCSLLMDALFKIIYLGQSFNPACLLLPALLLVLLEIAVLKKLQTVEGC
;
A
#
# COMPACT_ATOMS: atom_id res chain seq x y z
N MET A 1 -37.41 -8.03 9.09
CA MET A 1 -37.14 -6.87 8.22
C MET A 1 -35.65 -6.58 8.25
N LYS A 2 -34.91 -6.77 7.14
CA LYS A 2 -33.48 -6.38 7.11
C LYS A 2 -33.42 -4.86 7.09
N LYS A 3 -32.82 -4.25 8.12
CA LYS A 3 -32.69 -2.79 8.23
C LYS A 3 -32.00 -2.26 6.98
N CYS A 4 -32.65 -1.33 6.29
CA CYS A 4 -32.03 -0.59 5.20
C CYS A 4 -30.99 0.38 5.79
N PRO A 5 -29.82 0.54 5.15
CA PRO A 5 -28.86 1.59 5.52
C PRO A 5 -29.51 2.97 5.40
N ASN A 6 -29.11 3.88 6.29
CA ASN A 6 -29.54 5.28 6.21
C ASN A 6 -28.88 5.98 5.02
N SER A 7 -29.34 7.19 4.67
CA SER A 7 -28.79 7.99 3.57
C SER A 7 -27.33 8.38 3.79
N LEU A 8 -26.89 8.55 5.05
CA LEU A 8 -25.51 8.91 5.39
C LEU A 8 -24.51 7.80 5.02
N ILE A 9 -24.88 6.54 5.18
CA ILE A 9 -24.05 5.40 4.74
C ILE A 9 -23.90 5.43 3.22
N TRP A 10 -24.97 5.71 2.48
CA TRP A 10 -24.87 5.81 1.01
C TRP A 10 -23.98 6.97 0.57
N GLN A 11 -23.99 8.09 1.29
CA GLN A 11 -23.08 9.20 1.08
C GLN A 11 -21.62 8.79 1.36
N ALA A 12 -21.33 8.18 2.51
CA ALA A 12 -19.98 7.71 2.86
C ALA A 12 -19.42 6.71 1.83
N VAL A 13 -20.27 5.84 1.29
CA VAL A 13 -19.89 4.91 0.20
C VAL A 13 -19.58 5.66 -1.10
N VAL A 14 -20.32 6.71 -1.45
CA VAL A 14 -20.07 7.51 -2.67
C VAL A 14 -18.82 8.37 -2.51
N ASP A 15 -18.58 8.91 -1.32
CA ASP A 15 -17.40 9.73 -0.99
C ASP A 15 -16.11 8.87 -0.83
N GLY A 16 -16.25 7.54 -0.81
CA GLY A 16 -15.13 6.60 -0.68
C GLY A 16 -14.61 6.43 0.74
N GLU A 17 -15.36 6.91 1.74
CA GLU A 17 -15.03 6.80 3.16
C GLU A 17 -15.43 5.44 3.76
N GLU A 18 -16.34 4.73 3.09
CA GLU A 18 -16.83 3.43 3.53
C GLU A 18 -16.75 2.38 2.41
N GLU A 19 -16.40 1.14 2.75
CA GLU A 19 -16.22 0.08 1.77
C GLU A 19 -17.56 -0.30 1.10
N GLY A 20 -17.76 0.07 -0.16
CA GLY A 20 -18.99 -0.22 -0.89
C GLY A 20 -19.27 -1.72 -1.13
N ALA A 21 -18.24 -2.57 -1.04
CA ALA A 21 -18.35 -4.01 -1.29
C ALA A 21 -19.40 -4.68 -0.39
N GLN A 22 -19.50 -4.27 0.88
CA GLN A 22 -20.42 -4.82 1.86
C GLN A 22 -21.90 -4.55 1.55
N TYR A 23 -22.19 -3.54 0.70
CA TYR A 23 -23.57 -3.11 0.37
C TYR A 23 -24.03 -3.54 -1.03
N THR A 24 -23.14 -4.09 -1.86
CA THR A 24 -23.45 -4.55 -3.23
C THR A 24 -24.62 -5.54 -3.25
N ALA A 25 -24.60 -6.54 -2.37
CA ALA A 25 -25.68 -7.52 -2.23
C ALA A 25 -27.00 -6.89 -1.76
N HIS A 26 -26.95 -5.78 -1.02
CA HIS A 26 -28.14 -5.04 -0.59
C HIS A 26 -28.74 -4.22 -1.74
N LEU A 27 -27.91 -3.47 -2.47
CA LEU A 27 -28.33 -2.67 -3.63
C LEU A 27 -28.93 -3.52 -4.75
N ALA A 28 -28.44 -4.76 -4.92
CA ALA A 28 -29.01 -5.72 -5.86
C ALA A 28 -30.45 -6.15 -5.50
N ARG A 29 -30.82 -6.10 -4.21
CA ARG A 29 -32.10 -6.61 -3.69
C ARG A 29 -33.10 -5.53 -3.30
N CYS A 30 -32.64 -4.34 -2.90
CA CYS A 30 -33.48 -3.26 -2.40
C CYS A 30 -33.63 -2.12 -3.42
N PRO A 31 -34.78 -1.99 -4.11
CA PRO A 31 -34.98 -0.94 -5.11
C PRO A 31 -35.02 0.47 -4.50
N ALA A 32 -35.52 0.61 -3.27
CA ALA A 32 -35.56 1.90 -2.57
C ALA A 32 -34.14 2.42 -2.27
N CYS A 33 -33.28 1.58 -1.70
CA CYS A 33 -31.88 1.96 -1.45
C CYS A 33 -31.10 2.19 -2.75
N ARG A 34 -31.43 1.47 -3.82
CA ARG A 34 -30.84 1.69 -5.14
C ARG A 34 -31.19 3.07 -5.70
N ALA A 35 -32.44 3.51 -5.54
CA ALA A 35 -32.84 4.86 -5.96
C ALA A 35 -32.08 5.93 -5.17
N VAL A 36 -32.06 5.82 -3.83
CA VAL A 36 -31.33 6.76 -2.96
C VAL A 36 -29.83 6.81 -3.31
N TYR A 37 -29.19 5.64 -3.49
CA TYR A 37 -27.78 5.58 -3.87
C TYR A 37 -27.51 6.23 -5.23
N ARG A 38 -28.39 6.02 -6.22
CA ARG A 38 -28.26 6.66 -7.53
C ARG A 38 -28.38 8.17 -7.42
N ASP A 39 -29.37 8.67 -6.69
CA ASP A 39 -29.61 10.10 -6.57
C ASP A 39 -28.42 10.81 -5.88
N ILE A 40 -27.84 10.20 -4.84
CA ILE A 40 -26.64 10.70 -4.17
C ILE A 40 -25.43 10.69 -5.12
N ARG A 41 -25.26 9.61 -5.88
CA ARG A 41 -24.17 9.49 -6.85
C ARG A 41 -24.29 10.53 -7.97
N GLU A 42 -25.48 10.75 -8.51
CA GLU A 42 -25.73 11.77 -9.52
C GLU A 42 -25.42 13.17 -8.98
N ALA A 43 -25.81 13.46 -7.73
CA ALA A 43 -25.46 14.72 -7.07
C ALA A 43 -23.94 14.89 -6.90
N ALA A 44 -23.22 13.84 -6.51
CA ALA A 44 -21.76 13.86 -6.39
C ALA A 44 -21.07 14.04 -7.75
N GLU A 45 -21.57 13.41 -8.81
CA GLU A 45 -21.06 13.60 -10.17
C GLU A 45 -21.30 15.04 -10.67
N LEU A 46 -22.47 15.61 -10.40
CA LEU A 46 -22.77 17.03 -10.69
C LEU A 46 -21.85 17.98 -9.93
N ALA A 47 -21.64 17.74 -8.63
CA ALA A 47 -20.69 18.51 -7.81
C ALA A 47 -19.25 18.36 -8.32
N GLY A 48 -18.86 17.17 -8.78
CA GLY A 48 -17.58 16.90 -9.40
C GLY A 48 -17.37 17.70 -10.69
N ARG A 49 -18.41 17.87 -11.52
CA ARG A 49 -18.37 18.69 -12.75
C ARG A 49 -18.38 20.20 -12.47
N LEU A 50 -18.87 20.62 -11.30
CA LEU A 50 -18.76 22.01 -10.82
C LEU A 50 -17.37 22.34 -10.29
N ARG A 51 -16.47 21.35 -10.13
CA ARG A 51 -15.07 21.66 -9.83
C ARG A 51 -14.47 22.40 -11.03
N CYS A 52 -14.11 23.65 -10.78
CA CYS A 52 -13.37 24.51 -11.70
C CYS A 52 -12.27 23.72 -12.40
N ASP A 53 -12.02 24.03 -13.68
CA ASP A 53 -10.86 23.58 -14.44
C ASP A 53 -9.57 24.05 -13.75
N ALA A 54 -9.19 23.36 -12.68
CA ALA A 54 -7.95 23.56 -11.97
C ALA A 54 -6.87 22.88 -12.81
N ALA A 55 -6.44 23.57 -13.86
CA ALA A 55 -5.27 23.15 -14.60
C ALA A 55 -4.07 23.21 -13.65
N LEU A 56 -3.43 22.06 -13.42
CA LEU A 56 -2.10 22.04 -12.83
C LEU A 56 -1.19 22.91 -13.69
N ARG A 57 -0.30 23.67 -13.06
CA ARG A 57 0.63 24.49 -13.82
C ARG A 57 1.44 23.60 -14.77
N PRO A 58 1.74 24.04 -16.01
CA PRO A 58 2.47 23.23 -16.98
C PRO A 58 3.84 22.74 -16.48
N ASP A 59 4.44 23.49 -15.54
CA ASP A 59 5.72 23.19 -14.93
C ASP A 59 5.61 22.36 -13.63
N PHE A 60 4.41 21.96 -13.20
CA PHE A 60 4.22 21.23 -11.94
C PHE A 60 5.05 19.95 -11.87
N ALA A 61 5.01 19.13 -12.94
CA ALA A 61 5.80 17.91 -13.02
C ALA A 61 7.31 18.19 -12.97
N ALA A 62 7.77 19.22 -13.68
CA ALA A 62 9.17 19.65 -13.69
C ALA A 62 9.61 20.18 -12.31
N ALA A 63 8.74 20.91 -11.61
CA ALA A 63 8.99 21.45 -10.27
C ALA A 63 9.06 20.34 -9.21
N VAL A 64 8.18 19.33 -9.29
CA VAL A 64 8.24 18.15 -8.42
C VAL A 64 9.52 17.36 -8.68
N LEU A 65 9.91 17.16 -9.94
CA LEU A 65 11.16 16.50 -10.32
C LEU A 65 12.40 17.27 -9.84
N ALA A 66 12.42 18.58 -10.01
CA ALA A 66 13.51 19.43 -9.55
C ALA A 66 13.62 19.36 -8.02
N ARG A 67 12.49 19.41 -7.31
CA ARG A 67 12.45 19.26 -5.85
C ARG A 67 12.90 17.86 -5.42
N ALA A 68 12.49 16.80 -6.08
CA ALA A 68 12.93 15.44 -5.78
C ALA A 68 14.44 15.25 -5.99
N ARG A 69 15.03 15.92 -6.97
CA ARG A 69 16.48 15.93 -7.21
C ARG A 69 17.26 16.81 -6.24
N SER A 70 16.68 17.95 -5.84
CA SER A 70 17.33 18.94 -4.96
C SER A 70 17.14 18.65 -3.47
N THR A 71 16.21 17.75 -3.13
CA THR A 71 16.02 17.33 -1.74
C THR A 71 17.08 16.28 -1.45
N PRO A 72 18.09 16.57 -0.61
CA PRO A 72 18.97 15.51 -0.14
C PRO A 72 18.08 14.43 0.45
N ALA A 73 18.33 13.16 0.08
CA ALA A 73 17.69 12.03 0.75
C ALA A 73 17.74 12.33 2.25
N GLY A 74 16.57 12.41 2.91
CA GLY A 74 16.50 12.63 4.35
C GLY A 74 17.44 11.67 5.09
N PRO A 75 17.79 11.94 6.36
CA PRO A 75 19.04 11.52 7.01
C PRO A 75 19.40 10.02 7.03
N PHE A 76 18.63 9.11 6.42
CA PHE A 76 19.04 7.74 6.14
C PHE A 76 18.55 7.27 4.76
N PRO A 77 19.43 6.82 3.84
CA PRO A 77 19.01 6.23 2.59
C PRO A 77 18.15 5.00 2.89
N ALA A 78 16.93 4.95 2.35
CA ALA A 78 15.97 3.87 2.61
C ALA A 78 16.56 2.48 2.33
N GLY A 79 17.47 2.37 1.36
CA GLY A 79 18.22 1.14 1.09
C GLY A 79 19.14 0.72 2.23
N LEU A 80 19.79 1.66 2.92
CA LEU A 80 20.65 1.37 4.08
C LEU A 80 19.82 0.94 5.29
N VAL A 81 18.65 1.56 5.49
CA VAL A 81 17.66 1.10 6.49
C VAL A 81 17.18 -0.32 6.18
N ALA A 82 16.93 -0.63 4.90
CA ALA A 82 16.54 -1.97 4.48
C ALA A 82 17.62 -3.00 4.79
N VAL A 83 18.88 -2.70 4.44
CA VAL A 83 20.04 -3.56 4.73
C VAL A 83 20.16 -3.80 6.23
N LEU A 84 20.08 -2.76 7.06
CA LEU A 84 20.10 -2.88 8.52
C LEU A 84 18.97 -3.77 9.07
N LEU A 85 17.75 -3.62 8.52
CA LEU A 85 16.60 -4.43 8.92
C LEU A 85 16.77 -5.91 8.51
N PHE A 86 17.35 -6.18 7.33
CA PHE A 86 17.64 -7.55 6.90
C PHE A 86 18.78 -8.19 7.69
N THR A 87 19.82 -7.43 8.05
CA THR A 87 20.90 -7.96 8.91
C THR A 87 20.38 -8.28 10.31
N MET A 88 19.50 -7.42 10.86
CA MET A 88 18.83 -7.68 12.14
C MET A 88 17.89 -8.90 12.06
N ALA A 89 17.21 -9.09 10.93
CA ALA A 89 16.39 -10.27 10.66
C ALA A 89 17.19 -11.56 10.72
N GLY A 90 18.32 -11.60 10.00
CA GLY A 90 19.21 -12.76 9.96
C GLY A 90 19.80 -13.06 11.34
N ALA A 91 20.19 -12.03 12.08
CA ALA A 91 20.66 -12.17 13.46
C ALA A 91 19.55 -12.72 14.38
N ALA A 92 18.32 -12.21 14.29
CA ALA A 92 17.18 -12.72 15.06
C ALA A 92 16.80 -14.16 14.69
N ALA A 93 16.90 -14.53 13.41
CA ALA A 93 16.69 -15.89 12.93
C ALA A 93 17.74 -16.88 13.45
N LEU A 94 18.99 -16.41 13.63
CA LEU A 94 20.08 -17.20 14.21
C LEU A 94 20.00 -17.31 15.74
N LEU A 95 19.50 -16.27 16.41
CA LEU A 95 19.47 -16.17 17.87
C LEU A 95 18.15 -16.63 18.52
N LEU A 96 17.11 -16.96 17.75
CA LEU A 96 15.84 -17.56 18.20
C LEU A 96 15.16 -16.79 19.35
N ASP A 97 15.17 -15.45 19.32
CA ASP A 97 14.33 -14.66 20.22
C ASP A 97 12.93 -14.49 19.60
N PRO A 98 11.88 -15.13 20.16
CA PRO A 98 10.51 -15.06 19.63
C PRO A 98 9.95 -13.64 19.64
N GLY A 99 10.43 -12.77 20.54
CA GLY A 99 10.07 -11.34 20.55
C GLY A 99 10.56 -10.61 19.30
N CYS A 100 11.80 -10.88 18.88
CA CYS A 100 12.38 -10.29 17.67
C CYS A 100 11.73 -10.80 16.38
N TRP A 101 11.25 -12.06 16.37
CA TRP A 101 10.53 -12.63 15.23
C TRP A 101 9.17 -11.96 14.98
N SER A 102 8.39 -11.75 16.03
CA SER A 102 7.10 -11.07 15.92
C SER A 102 7.25 -9.61 15.46
N TRP A 103 8.28 -8.93 15.96
CA TRP A 103 8.63 -7.59 15.51
C TRP A 103 9.09 -7.57 14.05
N TRP A 104 9.87 -8.56 13.62
CA TRP A 104 10.35 -8.63 12.24
C TRP A 104 9.22 -8.96 11.24
N LEU A 105 8.35 -9.91 11.56
CA LEU A 105 7.20 -10.25 10.71
C LEU A 105 6.23 -9.08 10.55
N SER A 106 6.07 -8.24 11.58
CA SER A 106 5.24 -7.03 11.47
C SER A 106 5.99 -5.90 10.77
N VAL A 107 7.07 -5.40 11.36
CA VAL A 107 7.75 -4.17 10.91
C VAL A 107 8.64 -4.42 9.69
N GLY A 108 9.34 -5.56 9.64
CA GLY A 108 10.26 -5.91 8.55
C GLY A 108 9.53 -6.16 7.23
N ILE A 109 8.42 -6.90 7.27
CA ILE A 109 7.60 -7.16 6.07
C ILE A 109 6.96 -5.86 5.59
N THR A 110 6.33 -5.07 6.47
CA THR A 110 5.71 -3.79 6.06
C THR A 110 6.72 -2.82 5.45
N ARG A 111 7.94 -2.73 6.00
CA ARG A 111 9.02 -1.89 5.44
C ARG A 111 9.54 -2.41 4.10
N SER A 112 9.64 -3.72 3.94
CA SER A 112 10.07 -4.35 2.67
C SER A 112 9.03 -4.19 1.56
N CYS A 113 7.74 -4.37 1.87
CA CYS A 113 6.65 -4.06 0.96
C CYS A 113 6.62 -2.57 0.58
N SER A 114 6.86 -1.66 1.54
CA SER A 114 6.92 -0.22 1.26
C SER A 114 8.06 0.13 0.29
N LEU A 115 9.21 -0.52 0.40
CA LEU A 115 10.33 -0.34 -0.53
C LEU A 115 10.00 -0.86 -1.94
N LEU A 116 9.36 -2.02 -2.03
CA LEU A 116 8.88 -2.58 -3.30
C LEU A 116 7.86 -1.65 -3.97
N MET A 117 6.92 -1.10 -3.20
CA MET A 117 5.93 -0.14 -3.69
C MET A 117 6.59 1.17 -4.15
N ASP A 118 7.52 1.73 -3.37
CA ASP A 118 8.26 2.94 -3.75
C ASP A 118 9.09 2.73 -5.02
N ALA A 119 9.73 1.57 -5.18
CA ALA A 119 10.45 1.21 -6.40
C ALA A 119 9.52 1.06 -7.61
N LEU A 120 8.36 0.41 -7.44
CA LEU A 120 7.34 0.29 -8.48
C LEU A 120 6.77 1.66 -8.89
N PHE A 121 6.44 2.52 -7.94
CA PHE A 121 5.97 3.87 -8.22
C PHE A 121 7.03 4.69 -8.96
N LYS A 122 8.32 4.58 -8.59
CA LYS A 122 9.43 5.22 -9.33
C LYS A 122 9.57 4.72 -10.76
N ILE A 123 9.32 3.44 -11.02
CA ILE A 123 9.37 2.90 -12.38
C ILE A 123 8.17 3.35 -13.21
N ILE A 124 6.96 3.24 -12.66
CA ILE A 124 5.71 3.48 -13.39
C ILE A 124 5.44 4.98 -13.57
N TYR A 125 5.59 5.79 -12.52
CA TYR A 125 5.23 7.21 -12.56
C TYR A 125 6.36 8.13 -12.99
N LEU A 126 7.61 7.79 -12.69
CA LEU A 126 8.76 8.65 -13.02
C LEU A 126 9.51 8.19 -14.29
N GLY A 127 9.08 7.07 -14.90
CA GLY A 127 9.63 6.56 -16.17
C GLY A 127 11.13 6.29 -16.13
N GLN A 128 11.71 6.14 -14.93
CA GLN A 128 13.13 5.92 -14.77
C GLN A 128 13.46 4.47 -15.09
N SER A 129 14.39 4.26 -16.02
CA SER A 129 14.96 2.94 -16.32
C SER A 129 15.79 2.47 -15.12
N PHE A 130 15.14 1.79 -14.18
CA PHE A 130 15.83 1.17 -13.05
C PHE A 130 16.55 -0.10 -13.53
N ASN A 131 17.77 -0.33 -13.03
CA ASN A 131 18.48 -1.57 -13.28
C ASN A 131 17.66 -2.73 -12.66
N PRO A 132 17.21 -3.74 -13.41
CA PRO A 132 16.40 -4.84 -12.89
C PRO A 132 17.09 -5.59 -11.73
N ALA A 133 18.43 -5.52 -11.66
CA ALA A 133 19.19 -6.05 -10.52
C ALA A 133 18.79 -5.44 -9.17
N CYS A 134 18.37 -4.17 -9.13
CA CYS A 134 17.95 -3.50 -7.89
C CYS A 134 16.60 -4.00 -7.34
N LEU A 135 15.75 -4.60 -8.18
CA LEU A 135 14.51 -5.27 -7.75
C LEU A 135 14.73 -6.74 -7.45
N LEU A 136 15.60 -7.40 -8.23
CA LEU A 136 15.91 -8.82 -8.06
C LEU A 136 16.65 -9.09 -6.75
N LEU A 137 17.55 -8.20 -6.31
CA LEU A 137 18.32 -8.39 -5.09
C LEU A 137 17.43 -8.48 -3.81
N PRO A 138 16.52 -7.53 -3.52
CA PRO A 138 15.65 -7.65 -2.35
C PRO A 138 14.64 -8.80 -2.46
N ALA A 139 14.17 -9.11 -3.67
CA ALA A 139 13.29 -10.26 -3.90
C ALA A 139 14.00 -11.59 -3.60
N LEU A 140 15.24 -11.75 -4.08
CA LEU A 140 16.06 -12.92 -3.79
C LEU A 140 16.33 -13.05 -2.29
N LEU A 141 16.60 -11.93 -1.61
CA LEU A 141 16.90 -11.92 -0.18
C LEU A 141 15.68 -12.32 0.66
N LEU A 142 14.47 -11.92 0.25
CA LEU A 142 13.21 -12.37 0.83
C LEU A 142 13.01 -13.88 0.66
N VAL A 143 13.24 -14.42 -0.54
CA VAL A 143 13.12 -15.86 -0.82
C VAL A 143 14.12 -16.67 0.00
N LEU A 144 15.38 -16.22 0.08
CA LEU A 144 16.39 -16.90 0.89
C LEU A 144 16.05 -16.89 2.38
N LEU A 145 15.51 -15.79 2.86
CA LEU A 145 15.06 -15.69 4.24
C LEU A 145 13.87 -16.63 4.50
N GLU A 146 12.87 -16.65 3.61
CA GLU A 146 11.73 -17.57 3.68
C GLU A 146 12.17 -19.04 3.74
N ILE A 147 13.10 -19.44 2.86
CA ILE A 147 13.68 -20.78 2.87
C ILE A 147 14.38 -21.06 4.21
N ALA A 148 15.13 -20.10 4.75
CA ALA A 148 15.81 -20.25 6.04
C ALA A 148 14.80 -20.40 7.20
N VAL A 149 13.70 -19.64 7.19
CA VAL A 149 12.60 -19.74 8.17
C VAL A 149 11.97 -21.12 8.11
N LEU A 150 11.56 -21.56 6.92
CA LEU A 150 10.87 -22.84 6.71
C LEU A 150 11.75 -24.02 7.10
N LYS A 151 13.02 -24.00 6.72
CA LYS A 151 14.00 -25.05 7.10
C LYS A 151 14.19 -25.12 8.62
N LYS A 152 14.17 -23.97 9.31
CA LYS A 152 14.30 -23.91 10.77
C LYS A 152 13.02 -24.30 11.50
N LEU A 153 11.84 -23.92 11.01
CA LEU A 153 10.56 -24.38 11.56
C LEU A 153 10.41 -25.90 11.46
N GLN A 154 10.78 -26.49 10.31
CA GLN A 154 10.82 -27.96 10.17
C GLN A 154 11.73 -28.65 11.18
N THR A 155 12.80 -27.98 11.64
CA THR A 155 13.68 -28.56 12.67
C THR A 155 13.11 -28.45 14.09
N VAL A 156 12.17 -27.53 14.33
CA VAL A 156 11.53 -27.33 15.64
C VAL A 156 10.24 -28.15 15.75
N GLU A 157 9.48 -28.30 14.66
CA GLU A 157 8.26 -29.12 14.61
C GLU A 157 8.54 -30.62 14.45
N GLY A 158 9.78 -30.99 14.07
CA GLY A 158 10.24 -32.38 13.95
C GLY A 158 10.74 -33.01 15.25
N CYS A 159 10.50 -32.39 16.41
CA CYS A 159 10.78 -32.93 17.74
C CYS A 159 9.49 -33.25 18.50
#